data_AF-A0A933GA39-F1
#
_entry.id   AF-A0A933GA39-F1
#
_cell.length_a   1.000
_cell.length_b   1.000
_cell.length_c   1.000
_cell.angle_alpha   90.00
_cell.angle_beta   90.00
_cell.angle_gamma   90.00
#
_symmetry.space_group_name_H-M   'P 1'
#
loop_
_entity.id
_entity.type
_entity.pdbx_description
1 polymer ?
#
loop_
_entity_poly.entity_id
_entity_poly.type
_entity_poly.pdbx_seq_one_letter_code
_entity_poly.pdbx_strand_id
1 'polypeptide(L)' 'MKRVESAVDRTIQMALALPRNLAGQEIGRQVIRSSASVGANLEEAQATLSRADYIHKVSLALREARETLY' A
#
# COMPACT_ATOMS: atom_id res chain seq x y z
N MET A 1 12.17 -3.12 -4.22
CA MET A 1 11.42 -2.62 -3.04
C MET A 1 11.55 -1.13 -2.77
N LYS A 2 12.73 -0.50 -2.88
CA LYS A 2 12.93 0.95 -2.69
C LYS A 2 11.85 1.92 -3.24
N ARG A 3 11.28 1.66 -4.42
CA ARG A 3 10.21 2.51 -5.00
C ARG A 3 8.87 2.43 -4.24
N VAL A 4 8.55 1.26 -3.68
CA VAL A 4 7.33 1.00 -2.92
C VAL A 4 7.47 1.56 -1.51
N GLU A 5 8.60 1.32 -0.85
CA GLU A 5 8.96 1.95 0.44
C GLU A 5 8.83 3.48 0.35
N SER A 6 9.44 4.09 -0.67
CA SER A 6 9.32 5.54 -0.91
C SER A 6 7.89 5.99 -1.21
N ALA A 7 7.02 5.14 -1.77
CA ALA A 7 5.61 5.47 -1.95
C ALA A 7 4.84 5.45 -0.61
N VAL A 8 5.11 4.46 0.24
CA VAL A 8 4.53 4.38 1.60
C VAL A 8 4.98 5.55 2.46
N ASP A 9 6.26 5.93 2.41
CA ASP A 9 6.73 7.11 3.16
C ASP A 9 6.00 8.39 2.73
N ARG A 10 5.77 8.55 1.42
CA ARG A 10 5.04 9.70 0.88
C ARG A 10 3.57 9.73 1.29
N THR A 11 2.89 8.58 1.34
CA THR A 11 1.50 8.50 1.81
C THR A 11 1.39 8.80 3.30
N ILE A 12 2.38 8.39 4.11
CA ILE A 12 2.48 8.77 5.52
C ILE A 12 2.64 10.29 5.65
N GLN A 13 3.56 10.91 4.91
CA GLN A 13 3.74 12.36 4.95
C GLN A 13 2.48 13.12 4.52
N MET A 14 1.80 12.64 3.47
CA MET A 14 0.51 13.19 3.05
C MET A 14 -0.55 13.09 4.16
N ALA A 15 -0.68 11.92 4.80
CA ALA A 15 -1.64 11.71 5.87
C ALA A 15 -1.38 12.61 7.09
N LEU A 16 -0.10 12.85 7.42
CA LEU A 16 0.29 13.78 8.48
C LEU A 16 -0.07 15.24 8.17
N ALA A 17 -0.19 15.61 6.89
CA ALA A 17 -0.58 16.94 6.44
C ALA A 17 -2.10 17.14 6.36
N LEU A 18 -2.92 16.09 6.56
CA LEU A 18 -4.37 16.21 6.50
C LEU A 18 -4.94 17.02 7.68
N PRO A 19 -6.11 17.68 7.51
CA PRO A 19 -6.79 18.37 8.59
C PRO A 19 -7.05 17.43 9.78
N ARG A 20 -6.88 17.96 11.01
CA ARG A 20 -7.16 17.23 12.26
C ARG A 20 -8.66 17.16 12.57
N ASN A 21 -9.44 16.63 11.63
CA ASN A 21 -10.86 16.35 11.77
C ASN A 21 -11.14 14.87 11.45
N LEU A 22 -12.39 14.46 11.60
CA LEU A 22 -12.79 13.07 11.36
C LEU A 22 -12.45 12.62 9.93
N ALA A 23 -12.78 13.43 8.92
CA ALA A 23 -12.54 13.09 7.52
C ALA A 23 -11.04 12.90 7.21
N GLY A 24 -10.17 13.79 7.71
CA GLY A 24 -8.73 13.68 7.54
C GLY A 24 -8.15 12.44 8.24
N GLN A 25 -8.69 12.06 9.40
CA GLN A 25 -8.27 10.83 10.08
C GLN A 25 -8.69 9.57 9.32
N GLU A 26 -9.93 9.51 8.84
CA GLU A 26 -10.43 8.36 8.08
C GLU A 26 -9.65 8.17 6.77
N ILE A 27 -9.47 9.24 6.00
CA ILE A 27 -8.69 9.22 4.75
C ILE A 27 -7.24 8.85 5.04
N GLY A 28 -6.61 9.46 6.05
CA GLY A 28 -5.22 9.17 6.41
C GLY A 28 -5.02 7.71 6.78
N ARG A 29 -5.91 7.13 7.60
CA ARG A 29 -5.86 5.69 7.94
C ARG A 29 -6.03 4.82 6.71
N GLN A 30 -7.01 5.14 5.85
CA GLN A 30 -7.30 4.35 4.66
C GLN A 30 -6.11 4.30 3.71
N VAL A 31 -5.52 5.46 3.40
CA VAL A 31 -4.39 5.59 2.46
C VAL A 31 -3.10 4.96 3.01
N ILE A 32 -2.80 5.13 4.30
CA ILE A 32 -1.64 4.44 4.92
C ILE A 32 -1.83 2.91 4.83
N ARG A 33 -3.02 2.41 5.16
CA ARG A 33 -3.29 0.97 5.15
C ARG A 33 -3.18 0.37 3.75
N SER A 34 -3.82 0.98 2.74
CA SER A 34 -3.78 0.47 1.36
C SER A 34 -2.36 0.53 0.78
N SER A 35 -1.62 1.62 1.02
CA SER A 35 -0.24 1.74 0.55
C SER A 35 0.71 0.73 1.20
N ALA A 36 0.59 0.48 2.51
CA ALA A 36 1.38 -0.54 3.19
C ALA A 36 1.06 -1.97 2.70
N SER A 37 -0.21 -2.26 2.38
CA SER A 37 -0.63 -3.55 1.81
C SER A 37 0.03 -3.85 0.47
N VAL A 38 0.40 -2.83 -0.33
CA VAL A 38 1.17 -3.02 -1.57
C VAL A 38 2.54 -3.61 -1.26
N GLY A 39 3.25 -3.04 -0.29
CA GLY A 39 4.57 -3.52 0.14
C GLY A 39 4.50 -4.93 0.70
N ALA A 40 3.54 -5.19 1.59
CA ALA A 40 3.36 -6.51 2.20
C ALA A 40 3.12 -7.62 1.17
N ASN A 41 2.19 -7.40 0.21
CA ASN A 41 1.92 -8.40 -0.83
C ASN A 41 3.12 -8.65 -1.75
N LEU A 42 3.94 -7.62 -2.03
CA LEU A 42 5.15 -7.78 -2.83
C LEU A 42 6.30 -8.48 -2.09
N GLU A 43 6.43 -8.25 -0.78
CA GLU A 43 7.35 -9.04 0.06
C GLU A 43 6.90 -10.51 0.11
N GLU A 44 5.62 -10.77 0.35
CA GLU A 44 5.08 -12.13 0.32
C GLU A 44 5.30 -12.82 -1.03
N ALA A 45 5.09 -12.10 -2.15
CA ALA A 45 5.36 -12.60 -3.49
C ALA A 45 6.81 -13.10 -3.64
N GLN A 46 7.79 -12.39 -3.09
CA GLN A 46 9.21 -12.77 -3.17
C GLN A 46 9.54 -14.06 -2.41
N ALA A 47 8.73 -14.44 -1.42
CA ALA A 47 8.90 -15.65 -0.62
C ALA A 47 8.10 -16.86 -1.16
N THR A 48 7.40 -16.72 -2.29
CA THR A 48 6.55 -17.80 -2.83
C THR A 48 7.35 -18.91 -3.52
N LEU A 49 6.87 -20.15 -3.39
CA LEU A 49 7.49 -21.34 -3.99
C LEU A 49 6.90 -21.71 -5.36
N SER A 50 5.81 -21.06 -5.78
CA SER A 50 5.13 -21.36 -7.04
C SER A 50 4.84 -20.10 -7.83
N ARG A 51 4.90 -20.23 -9.17
CA ARG A 51 4.58 -19.12 -10.08
C ARG A 51 3.13 -18.66 -9.97
N ALA A 52 2.20 -19.57 -9.68
CA ALA A 52 0.78 -19.25 -9.53
C ALA A 52 0.55 -18.33 -8.31
N ASP A 53 1.17 -18.66 -7.17
CA ASP A 53 1.07 -17.87 -5.95
C ASP A 53 1.76 -16.50 -6.11
N TYR A 54 2.94 -16.47 -6.75
CA TYR A 54 3.59 -15.22 -7.12
C TYR A 54 2.66 -14.28 -7.90
N ILE A 55 2.01 -14.78 -8.96
CA ILE A 55 1.09 -13.99 -9.80
C ILE A 55 -0.10 -13.50 -8.97
N HIS A 56 -0.64 -14.35 -8.10
CA HIS A 56 -1.76 -13.99 -7.23
C HIS A 56 -1.39 -12.84 -6.29
N LYS A 57 -0.26 -12.95 -5.58
CA LYS A 57 0.23 -11.93 -4.65
C LYS A 57 0.55 -10.60 -5.34
N VAL A 58 1.18 -10.63 -6.52
CA VAL A 58 1.42 -9.42 -7.32
C VAL A 58 0.10 -8.78 -7.78
N SER A 59 -0.91 -9.59 -8.12
CA SER A 59 -2.24 -9.08 -8.51
C SER A 59 -2.96 -8.40 -7.33
N LEU A 60 -2.81 -8.93 -6.11
CA LEU A 60 -3.30 -8.26 -4.90
C LEU A 60 -2.59 -6.93 -4.69
N ALA A 61 -1.26 -6.89 -4.77
CA ALA A 61 -0.48 -5.65 -4.66
C ALA A 61 -0.94 -4.58 -5.67
N LEU A 62 -1.24 -4.98 -6.91
CA LEU A 62 -1.77 -4.07 -7.94
C LEU A 62 -3.16 -3.53 -7.57
N ARG A 63 -4.02 -4.36 -7.00
CA ARG A 63 -5.36 -3.92 -6.56
C ARG A 63 -5.25 -2.87 -5.44
N GLU A 64 -4.42 -3.12 -4.43
CA GLU A 64 -4.20 -2.18 -3.32
C GLU A 64 -3.54 -0.87 -3.79
N ALA A 65 -2.65 -0.94 -4.79
CA ALA A 65 -2.05 0.24 -5.40
C ALA A 65 -3.08 1.12 -6.12
N ARG A 66 -4.07 0.49 -6.78
CA ARG A 66 -5.18 1.22 -7.41
C ARG A 66 -6.09 1.86 -6.36
N GLU A 67 -6.36 1.17 -5.26
CA GLU A 67 -7.14 1.72 -4.14
C GLU A 67 -6.41 2.89 -3.45
N THR A 68 -5.09 2.85 -3.37
CA THR A 68 -4.28 3.96 -2.83
C THR A 68 -4.34 5.22 -3.71
N LEU A 69 -4.54 5.06 -5.02
CA LEU A 69 -4.60 6.17 -5.99
C LEU A 69 -5.99 6.79 -6.11
N TYR A 70 -7.03 6.13 -5.61
CA TYR A 70 -8.41 6.60 -5.64
C TYR A 70 -8.69 7.53 -4.46
#